data_AF-A0A0I9S9W6-F1
#
_entry.id   AF-A0A0I9S9W6-F1
#
_cell.length_a   1.000
_cell.length_b   1.000
_cell.length_c   1.000
_cell.angle_alpha   90.00
_cell.angle_beta   90.00
_cell.angle_gamma   90.00
#
_symmetry.space_group_name_H-M   'P 1'
#
loop_
_entity.id
_entity.type
_entity.pdbx_description
1 polymer ?
#
loop_
_entity_poly.entity_id
_entity_poly.type
_entity_poly.pdbx_seq_one_letter_code
_entity_poly.pdbx_strand_id
1 'polypeptide(L)'
;NITYISSNLAVDTFKNALFSDPRYLSPIIERSKEIFTDGIRSMEIENDQHMLKYKNSSVLSEKKPDNLMLLQKSFDFVNGHSGSFDSYRLDYMNKVKTVLRLQEDGYPVFNTDGLAELRQVWGSEEVMEYE
;
A
#
# COMPACT_ATOMS: atom_id res chain seq x y z
N ASN A 1 5.12 -23.88 -20.63
CA ASN A 1 5.44 -23.45 -19.25
C ASN A 1 5.55 -21.95 -19.23
N ILE A 2 4.72 -21.29 -18.43
CA ILE A 2 4.85 -19.88 -18.13
C ILE A 2 5.71 -19.80 -16.85
N THR A 3 6.71 -18.93 -16.84
CA THR A 3 7.60 -18.71 -15.71
C THR A 3 7.41 -17.28 -15.23
N TYR A 4 7.00 -17.11 -13.99
CA TYR A 4 6.86 -15.81 -13.35
C TYR A 4 8.07 -15.55 -12.44
N ILE A 5 8.65 -14.37 -12.56
CA ILE A 5 9.73 -13.90 -11.68
C ILE A 5 9.13 -12.80 -10.80
N SER A 6 9.11 -13.02 -9.49
CA SER A 6 8.81 -11.95 -8.54
C SER A 6 10.11 -11.25 -8.14
N SER A 7 10.02 -9.94 -7.93
CA SER A 7 11.10 -9.14 -7.35
C SER A 7 10.64 -8.55 -6.03
N ASN A 8 11.47 -8.62 -5.00
CA ASN A 8 11.20 -7.91 -3.76
C ASN A 8 11.46 -6.41 -3.97
N LEU A 9 10.49 -5.59 -3.61
CA LEU A 9 10.67 -4.15 -3.52
C LEU A 9 11.48 -3.82 -2.26
N ALA A 10 12.38 -2.85 -2.37
CA ALA A 10 13.16 -2.41 -1.22
C ALA A 10 12.23 -1.79 -0.16
N VAL A 11 12.38 -2.20 1.10
CA VAL A 11 11.60 -1.66 2.23
C VAL A 11 11.66 -0.13 2.32
N ASP A 12 12.81 0.46 1.97
CA ASP A 12 12.98 1.91 1.96
C ASP A 12 12.05 2.63 0.96
N THR A 13 11.63 1.98 -0.13
CA THR A 13 10.62 2.54 -1.05
C THR A 13 9.31 2.82 -0.33
N PHE A 14 8.89 1.90 0.55
CA PHE A 14 7.67 2.06 1.33
C PHE A 14 7.86 3.03 2.49
N LYS A 15 8.98 2.95 3.22
CA LYS A 15 9.27 3.89 4.31
C LYS A 15 9.24 5.34 3.84
N ASN A 16 9.85 5.63 2.69
CA ASN A 16 9.91 6.98 2.13
C ASN A 16 8.55 7.52 1.69
N ALA A 17 7.62 6.65 1.29
CA ALA A 17 6.27 7.04 0.89
C ALA A 17 5.30 7.15 2.08
N LEU A 18 5.49 6.33 3.11
CA LEU A 18 4.53 6.13 4.20
C LEU A 18 4.81 6.95 5.46
N PHE A 19 6.06 7.43 5.62
CA PHE A 19 6.50 8.16 6.81
C PHE A 19 7.10 9.51 6.44
N SER A 20 6.89 10.52 7.29
CA SER A 20 7.38 11.88 7.04
C SER A 20 8.89 12.03 7.29
N ASP A 21 9.45 11.24 8.20
CA ASP A 21 10.89 11.20 8.45
C ASP A 21 11.40 9.75 8.59
N PRO A 22 11.60 9.05 7.47
CA PRO A 22 11.96 7.62 7.45
C PRO A 22 13.37 7.32 7.98
N ARG A 23 14.21 8.34 8.16
CA ARG A 23 15.63 8.20 8.53
C ARG A 23 15.83 7.63 9.94
N TYR A 24 14.84 7.84 10.81
CA TYR A 24 14.90 7.40 12.22
C TYR A 24 14.12 6.11 12.48
N LEU A 25 13.52 5.52 11.44
CA LEU A 25 12.79 4.27 11.56
C LEU A 25 13.77 3.09 11.60
N SER A 26 13.86 2.48 12.77
CA SER A 26 14.53 1.19 12.96
C SER A 26 13.49 0.08 13.07
N PRO A 27 13.75 -1.11 12.52
CA PRO A 27 12.82 -2.22 12.62
C PRO A 27 12.76 -2.76 14.04
N ILE A 28 11.55 -3.06 14.50
CA ILE A 28 11.28 -3.96 15.63
C ILE A 28 11.02 -5.33 15.02
N ILE A 29 11.85 -6.31 15.38
CA ILE A 29 11.78 -7.67 14.81
C ILE A 29 10.97 -8.56 15.75
N GLU A 30 9.87 -9.11 15.24
CA GLU A 30 9.00 -10.04 15.96
C GLU A 30 8.73 -11.29 15.12
N ARG A 31 9.44 -12.38 15.40
CA ARG A 31 9.31 -13.65 14.64
C ARG A 31 9.55 -13.44 13.13
N SER A 32 8.52 -13.62 12.30
CA SER A 32 8.54 -13.41 10.84
C SER A 32 8.16 -11.99 10.42
N LYS A 33 8.04 -11.06 11.39
CA LYS A 33 7.55 -9.70 11.17
C LYS A 33 8.61 -8.64 11.41
N GLU A 34 8.62 -7.64 10.55
CA GLU A 34 9.38 -6.40 10.73
C GLU A 34 8.41 -5.23 10.89
N ILE A 35 8.50 -4.54 12.02
CA ILE A 35 7.59 -3.44 12.35
C ILE A 35 8.37 -2.13 12.38
N PHE A 36 7.89 -1.14 11.66
CA PHE A 36 8.41 0.23 11.65
C PHE A 36 7.32 1.17 12.17
N THR A 37 7.66 2.07 13.08
CA THR A 37 6.69 3.02 13.64
C THR A 37 7.35 4.32 14.08
N ASP A 38 6.59 5.42 14.01
CA ASP A 38 6.93 6.72 14.59
C ASP A 38 5.98 7.12 15.74
N GLY A 39 5.21 6.16 16.25
CA GLY A 39 4.24 6.34 17.32
C GLY A 39 2.80 6.59 16.86
N ILE A 40 2.58 7.18 15.69
CA ILE A 40 1.23 7.42 15.14
C ILE A 40 0.97 6.66 13.85
N ARG A 41 2.02 6.30 13.12
CA ARG A 41 2.01 5.44 11.95
C ARG A 41 2.74 4.14 12.24
N SER A 42 2.26 3.05 11.66
CA SER A 42 2.89 1.74 11.72
C SER A 42 2.91 1.10 10.34
N MET A 43 4.02 0.47 10.00
CA MET A 43 4.18 -0.37 8.82
C MET A 43 4.72 -1.71 9.27
N GLU A 44 4.02 -2.79 8.95
CA GLU A 44 4.33 -4.15 9.31
C GLU A 44 4.58 -4.95 8.04
N ILE A 45 5.70 -5.67 7.99
CA ILE A 45 6.05 -6.56 6.89
C ILE A 45 5.96 -7.98 7.41
N GLU A 46 5.08 -8.78 6.81
CA GLU A 46 4.91 -10.21 7.11
C GLU A 46 5.69 -11.02 6.07
N ASN A 47 6.96 -11.34 6.39
CA ASN A 47 7.90 -11.93 5.42
C ASN A 47 7.47 -13.32 4.90
N ASP A 48 6.72 -14.07 5.70
CA ASP A 48 6.14 -15.37 5.35
C ASP A 48 4.92 -15.26 4.41
N GLN A 49 4.19 -14.14 4.49
CA GLN A 49 3.02 -13.86 3.65
C GLN A 49 3.36 -13.00 2.43
N HIS A 50 4.57 -12.42 2.36
CA HIS A 50 4.94 -11.41 1.38
C HIS A 50 3.97 -10.22 1.34
N MET A 51 3.43 -9.86 2.51
CA MET A 51 2.47 -8.76 2.67
C MET A 51 3.09 -7.61 3.46
N LEU A 52 2.70 -6.40 3.09
CA LEU A 52 2.96 -5.18 3.86
C LEU A 52 1.61 -4.64 4.32
N LYS A 53 1.55 -4.18 5.58
CA LYS A 53 0.36 -3.54 6.14
C LYS A 53 0.75 -2.23 6.78
N TYR A 54 0.04 -1.17 6.44
CA TYR A 54 0.26 0.16 6.98
C TYR A 54 -1.00 0.70 7.64
N LYS A 55 -0.80 1.45 8.73
CA LYS A 55 -1.85 2.17 9.42
C LYS A 55 -1.37 3.54 9.91
N ASN A 56 -2.20 4.56 9.75
CA ASN A 56 -2.02 5.90 10.30
C ASN A 56 -3.17 6.24 11.25
N SER A 57 -2.89 6.26 12.54
CA SER A 57 -3.88 6.53 13.59
C SER A 57 -4.22 8.02 13.76
N SER A 58 -3.45 8.92 13.14
CA SER A 58 -3.70 10.37 13.22
C SER A 58 -4.78 10.86 12.25
N VAL A 59 -5.19 10.02 11.30
CA VAL A 59 -6.18 10.35 10.27
C VAL A 59 -7.59 10.03 10.77
N LEU A 60 -8.46 11.03 10.78
CA LEU A 60 -9.86 10.88 11.19
C LEU A 60 -10.72 10.31 10.05
N SER A 61 -11.49 9.25 10.35
CA SER A 61 -12.35 8.56 9.38
C SER A 61 -13.64 9.32 9.01
N GLU A 62 -14.00 10.35 9.79
CA GLU A 62 -15.25 11.10 9.59
C GLU A 62 -15.21 12.04 8.37
N LYS A 63 -14.02 12.49 7.97
CA LYS A 63 -13.84 13.33 6.79
C LYS A 63 -13.56 12.46 5.57
N LYS A 64 -14.55 12.38 4.69
CA LYS A 64 -14.46 11.60 3.45
C LYS A 64 -13.92 12.49 2.32
N PRO A 65 -12.98 12.00 1.50
CA PRO A 65 -12.55 12.71 0.31
C PRO A 65 -13.70 12.78 -0.71
N ASP A 66 -13.65 13.78 -1.58
CA ASP A 66 -14.46 13.77 -2.80
C ASP A 66 -14.03 12.59 -3.70
N ASN A 67 -14.97 11.95 -4.40
CA ASN A 67 -14.68 10.73 -5.16
C ASN A 67 -13.66 10.95 -6.29
N LEU A 68 -13.69 12.09 -6.98
CA LEU A 68 -12.71 12.40 -8.04
C LEU A 68 -11.33 12.65 -7.42
N MET A 69 -11.30 13.35 -6.29
CA MET A 69 -10.06 13.56 -5.54
C MET A 69 -9.48 12.25 -5.01
N LEU A 70 -10.33 11.33 -4.53
CA LEU A 70 -9.90 10.03 -4.04
C LEU A 70 -9.21 9.20 -5.11
N LEU A 71 -9.79 9.15 -6.32
CA LEU A 71 -9.20 8.41 -7.43
C LEU A 71 -7.82 8.96 -7.80
N GLN A 72 -7.73 10.29 -7.95
CA GLN A 72 -6.46 10.95 -8.26
C GLN A 72 -5.40 10.68 -7.19
N LYS A 73 -5.75 10.88 -5.91
CA LYS A 73 -4.85 10.61 -4.78
C LYS A 73 -4.38 9.15 -4.74
N SER A 74 -5.28 8.21 -5.04
CA SER A 74 -4.95 6.78 -5.04
C SER A 74 -3.88 6.43 -6.07
N PHE A 75 -4.00 6.97 -7.29
CA PHE A 75 -2.98 6.78 -8.32
C PHE A 75 -1.68 7.51 -8.01
N ASP A 76 -1.75 8.77 -7.56
CA ASP A 76 -0.56 9.56 -7.23
C ASP A 76 0.25 8.91 -6.11
N PHE A 77 -0.42 8.36 -5.11
CA PHE A 77 0.21 7.62 -4.01
C PHE A 77 0.98 6.40 -4.51
N VAL A 78 0.34 5.57 -5.35
CA VAL A 78 0.97 4.36 -5.92
C VAL A 78 2.15 4.72 -6.81
N ASN A 79 1.98 5.74 -7.66
CA ASN A 79 3.03 6.21 -8.56
C ASN A 79 4.23 6.80 -7.80
N GLY A 80 4.01 7.32 -6.59
CA GLY A 80 5.06 7.77 -5.67
C GLY A 80 6.07 6.68 -5.30
N HIS A 81 5.75 5.40 -5.46
CA HIS A 81 6.67 4.28 -5.22
C HIS A 81 7.63 4.00 -6.40
N SER A 82 8.12 5.06 -7.05
CA SER A 82 9.13 5.01 -8.11
C SER A 82 8.75 4.17 -9.34
N GLY A 83 7.46 4.14 -9.72
CA GLY A 83 7.00 3.44 -10.94
C GLY A 83 6.88 1.91 -10.82
N SER A 84 6.95 1.37 -9.60
CA SER A 84 6.92 -0.09 -9.37
C SER A 84 5.57 -0.76 -9.69
N PHE A 85 4.53 0.01 -9.99
CA PHE A 85 3.14 -0.45 -10.01
C PHE A 85 2.40 -0.09 -11.31
N ASP A 86 3.14 0.12 -12.40
CA ASP A 86 2.60 0.50 -13.72
C ASP A 86 1.62 -0.54 -14.32
N SER A 87 1.66 -1.79 -13.86
CA SER A 87 0.76 -2.88 -14.28
C SER A 87 -0.56 -2.93 -13.50
N TYR A 88 -0.73 -2.12 -12.45
CA TYR A 88 -1.96 -2.10 -11.65
C TYR A 88 -3.03 -1.20 -12.28
N ARG A 89 -4.29 -1.63 -12.20
CA ARG A 89 -5.46 -0.88 -12.68
C ARG A 89 -6.53 -0.82 -11.60
N LEU A 90 -7.36 0.22 -11.61
CA LEU A 90 -8.49 0.33 -10.68
C LEU A 90 -9.43 -0.87 -10.86
N ASP A 91 -9.67 -1.61 -9.77
CA ASP A 91 -10.61 -2.73 -9.72
C ASP A 91 -11.88 -2.36 -8.95
N TYR A 92 -11.73 -1.61 -7.86
CA TYR A 92 -12.83 -1.19 -7.01
C TYR A 92 -12.59 0.19 -6.39
N MET A 93 -13.66 0.98 -6.25
CA MET A 93 -13.66 2.17 -5.40
C MET A 93 -15.00 2.40 -4.72
N ASN A 94 -14.95 2.99 -3.53
CA ASN A 94 -16.09 3.63 -2.88
C ASN A 94 -15.65 4.99 -2.31
N LYS A 95 -16.42 5.56 -1.37
CA LYS A 95 -16.15 6.91 -0.82
C LYS A 95 -14.83 7.07 -0.06
N VAL A 96 -14.23 5.98 0.40
CA VAL A 96 -12.98 6.03 1.20
C VAL A 96 -11.99 4.96 0.81
N LYS A 97 -12.43 3.90 0.12
CA LYS A 97 -11.59 2.75 -0.23
C LYS A 97 -11.35 2.72 -1.73
N THR A 98 -10.11 2.41 -2.12
CA THR A 98 -9.74 2.03 -3.48
C THR A 98 -8.98 0.70 -3.46
N VAL A 99 -9.15 -0.07 -4.52
CA VAL A 99 -8.41 -1.30 -4.79
C VAL A 99 -7.89 -1.21 -6.20
N LEU A 100 -6.57 -1.27 -6.36
CA LEU A 100 -5.93 -1.46 -7.65
C LEU A 100 -5.51 -2.93 -7.76
N ARG A 101 -5.77 -3.57 -8.89
CA ARG A 101 -5.39 -4.96 -9.15
C ARG A 101 -4.35 -5.04 -10.25
N LEU A 102 -3.36 -5.89 -10.02
CA LEU A 102 -2.34 -6.26 -10.99
C LEU A 102 -2.99 -6.81 -12.26
N GLN A 103 -2.54 -6.32 -13.41
CA GLN A 103 -2.88 -6.88 -14.72
C GLN A 103 -1.66 -7.58 -15.31
N GLU A 104 -1.87 -8.77 -15.85
CA GLU A 104 -0.90 -9.50 -16.66
C GLU A 104 -1.50 -9.70 -18.05
N ASP A 105 -0.83 -9.23 -19.10
CA ASP A 105 -1.32 -9.31 -20.48
C ASP A 105 -2.76 -8.79 -20.69
N GLY A 106 -3.16 -7.80 -19.89
CA GLY A 106 -4.49 -7.20 -19.93
C GLY A 106 -5.58 -7.96 -19.17
N TYR A 107 -5.21 -9.01 -18.42
CA TYR A 107 -6.12 -9.78 -17.58
C TYR A 107 -5.85 -9.56 -16.08
N PRO A 108 -6.92 -9.44 -15.25
CA PRO A 108 -6.76 -9.27 -13.82
C PRO A 108 -6.19 -10.54 -13.17
N VAL A 109 -5.16 -10.36 -12.35
CA VAL A 109 -4.60 -11.45 -11.53
C VAL A 109 -5.39 -11.57 -10.24
N PHE A 110 -5.91 -12.77 -9.97
CA PHE A 110 -6.62 -13.08 -8.74
C PHE A 110 -5.79 -13.99 -7.84
N ASN A 111 -5.74 -13.65 -6.55
CA ASN A 111 -5.16 -14.49 -5.52
C ASN A 111 -6.02 -14.37 -4.26
N THR A 112 -6.19 -15.48 -3.54
CA THR A 112 -7.05 -15.56 -2.35
C THR A 112 -6.53 -14.76 -1.16
N ASP A 113 -5.22 -14.51 -1.14
CA ASP A 113 -4.52 -13.85 -0.03
C ASP A 113 -4.39 -12.34 -0.25
N GLY A 114 -4.80 -11.84 -1.42
CA GLY A 114 -4.77 -10.42 -1.77
C GLY A 114 -3.46 -9.92 -2.37
N LEU A 115 -2.49 -10.81 -2.67
CA LEU A 115 -1.15 -10.44 -3.15
C LEU A 115 -1.13 -9.67 -4.48
N ALA A 116 -2.21 -9.78 -5.26
CA ALA A 116 -2.35 -9.11 -6.55
C ALA A 116 -3.08 -7.75 -6.43
N GLU A 117 -3.32 -7.26 -5.22
CA GLU A 117 -4.09 -6.05 -4.96
C GLU A 117 -3.26 -5.03 -4.17
N LEU A 118 -3.45 -3.76 -4.48
CA LEU A 118 -3.07 -2.62 -3.64
C LEU A 118 -4.35 -2.02 -3.08
N ARG A 119 -4.56 -2.16 -1.78
CA ARG A 119 -5.76 -1.71 -1.09
C ARG A 119 -5.44 -0.46 -0.29
N GLN A 120 -6.23 0.58 -0.47
CA GLN A 120 -6.06 1.83 0.26
C GLN A 120 -7.36 2.23 0.92
N VAL A 121 -7.25 2.73 2.14
CA VAL A 121 -8.34 3.43 2.83
C VAL A 121 -7.85 4.83 3.15
N TRP A 122 -8.64 5.82 2.74
CA TRP A 122 -8.27 7.24 2.77
C TRP A 122 -9.11 8.00 3.78
N GLY A 123 -8.46 8.91 4.51
CA GLY A 123 -9.13 10.06 5.10
C GLY A 123 -9.28 11.19 4.07
N SER A 124 -9.57 12.41 4.53
CA SER A 124 -9.68 13.56 3.63
C SER A 124 -8.37 13.85 2.89
N GLU A 125 -7.24 13.75 3.58
CA GLU A 125 -5.94 14.19 3.06
C GLU A 125 -4.93 13.06 2.87
N GLU A 126 -4.79 12.20 3.87
CA GLU A 126 -3.77 11.16 3.91
C GLU A 126 -4.38 9.76 3.86
N VAL A 127 -3.56 8.79 3.45
CA VAL A 127 -3.91 7.38 3.54
C VAL A 127 -3.94 6.95 5.00
N MET A 128 -5.04 6.31 5.40
CA MET A 128 -5.26 5.79 6.75
C MET A 128 -4.78 4.34 6.85
N GLU A 129 -5.05 3.52 5.82
CA GLU A 129 -4.63 2.12 5.75
C GLU A 129 -4.14 1.79 4.34
N TYR A 130 -3.07 1.01 4.23
CA TYR A 130 -2.53 0.54 2.95
C TYR A 130 -2.02 -0.89 3.08
N GLU A 131 -2.39 -1.74 2.11
CA GLU A 131 -1.97 -3.14 1.99
C GLU A 131 -1.64 -3.48 0.53
#